data_AF-A0A496WW60-F1
#
_entry.id   AF-A0A496WW60-F1
#
_cell.length_a   1.000
_cell.length_b   1.000
_cell.length_c   1.000
_cell.angle_alpha   90.00
_cell.angle_beta   90.00
_cell.angle_gamma   90.00
#
_symmetry.space_group_name_H-M   'P 1'
#
loop_
_entity.id
_entity.type
_entity.pdbx_description
1 polymer ?
#
loop_
_entity_poly.entity_id
_entity_poly.type
_entity_poly.pdbx_seq_one_letter_code
_entity_poly.pdbx_strand_id
1 'polypeptide(L)' 'MTINSSPLGENPSFEDVVKARRSVRGFLPDPVTKEVLHKVFTLAQLAPSNCNIQPWKVAVASGESCKQLRDKFVDAV' A
#
# COMPACT_ATOMS: atom_id res chain seq x y z
N MET A 1 7.00 -26.42 -3.31
CA MET A 1 6.85 -25.27 -4.22
C MET A 1 6.90 -24.00 -3.35
N THR A 2 8.12 -23.56 -3.03
CA THR A 2 8.43 -22.58 -1.99
C THR A 2 8.48 -21.18 -2.60
N ILE A 3 7.45 -20.37 -2.36
CA ILE A 3 7.40 -18.95 -2.74
C ILE A 3 7.78 -18.06 -1.55
N ASN A 4 8.95 -18.24 -0.94
CA ASN A 4 9.38 -17.36 0.16
C ASN A 4 10.89 -17.07 0.09
N SER A 5 11.33 -16.51 -1.04
CA SER A 5 12.51 -15.66 -1.04
C SER A 5 12.08 -14.28 -1.51
N SER A 6 12.39 -13.27 -0.70
CA SER A 6 12.18 -11.88 -1.09
C SER A 6 12.97 -11.63 -2.40
N PRO A 7 12.34 -11.08 -3.46
CA PRO A 7 13.02 -10.87 -4.75
C PRO A 7 14.17 -9.84 -4.66
N LEU A 8 14.39 -9.26 -3.49
CA LEU A 8 15.31 -8.17 -3.20
C LEU A 8 16.54 -8.58 -2.34
N GLY A 9 16.75 -9.87 -2.07
CA GLY A 9 17.82 -10.33 -1.17
C GLY A 9 17.53 -10.01 0.32
N GLU A 10 18.43 -10.40 1.23
CA GLU A 10 18.20 -10.25 2.69
C GLU A 10 18.31 -8.80 3.19
N ASN A 11 19.03 -7.92 2.49
CA ASN A 11 19.19 -6.52 2.89
C ASN A 11 19.30 -5.59 1.67
N PRO A 12 18.19 -5.28 1.00
CA PRO A 12 18.22 -4.45 -0.19
C PRO A 12 18.66 -3.02 0.12
N SER A 13 19.42 -2.42 -0.79
CA SER A 13 19.65 -0.98 -0.74
C SER A 13 18.33 -0.23 -1.00
N PHE A 14 18.30 1.05 -0.65
CA PHE A 14 17.15 1.89 -1.01
C PHE A 14 16.92 1.93 -2.53
N GLU A 15 17.99 1.97 -3.33
CA GLU A 15 17.89 1.96 -4.79
C GLU A 15 17.21 0.68 -5.32
N ASP A 16 17.53 -0.48 -4.73
CA ASP A 16 16.92 -1.75 -5.11
C ASP A 16 15.41 -1.75 -4.82
N VAL A 17 15.01 -1.27 -3.64
CA VAL A 17 13.59 -1.14 -3.25
C VAL A 17 12.85 -0.23 -4.23
N VAL A 18 13.43 0.91 -4.60
CA VAL A 18 12.82 1.87 -5.53
C VAL A 18 12.64 1.26 -6.91
N LYS A 19 13.64 0.54 -7.43
CA LYS A 19 13.57 -0.14 -8.74
C LYS A 19 12.60 -1.32 -8.76
N ALA A 20 12.45 -2.03 -7.64
CA ALA A 20 11.54 -3.16 -7.55
C ALA A 20 10.06 -2.78 -7.45
N ARG A 21 9.74 -1.56 -6.98
CA ARG A 21 8.34 -1.10 -6.89
C ARG A 21 7.71 -0.98 -8.28
N ARG A 22 6.61 -1.69 -8.49
CA ARG A 22 5.82 -1.68 -9.73
C ARG A 22 4.39 -1.21 -9.49
N SER A 23 3.77 -0.65 -10.52
CA SER A 23 2.33 -0.34 -10.50
C SER A 23 1.55 -1.60 -10.90
N VAL A 24 1.22 -2.42 -9.90
CA VAL A 24 0.52 -3.70 -10.07
C VAL A 24 -0.98 -3.46 -10.33
N ARG A 25 -1.57 -4.24 -11.26
CA ARG A 25 -2.99 -4.12 -11.67
C ARG A 25 -3.83 -5.39 -11.44
N GLY A 26 -3.25 -6.41 -10.82
CA GLY A 26 -3.96 -7.63 -10.41
C GLY A 26 -3.49 -8.03 -9.01
N PHE A 27 -4.42 -8.16 -8.07
CA PHE A 27 -4.15 -8.47 -6.68
C PHE A 27 -4.84 -9.77 -6.28
N LEU A 28 -4.23 -10.50 -5.35
CA LEU A 28 -4.85 -11.67 -4.74
C LEU A 28 -6.00 -11.25 -3.82
N PRO A 29 -6.98 -12.13 -3.54
CA PRO A 29 -8.07 -11.85 -2.61
C PRO A 29 -7.61 -11.81 -1.14
N ASP A 30 -6.36 -12.21 -0.86
CA ASP A 30 -5.81 -12.28 0.49
C ASP A 30 -5.71 -10.89 1.14
N PRO A 31 -6.34 -10.68 2.32
CA PRO A 31 -6.28 -9.41 3.00
C PRO A 31 -4.91 -9.17 3.63
N VAL A 32 -4.44 -7.92 3.60
CA VAL A 32 -3.29 -7.48 4.40
C VAL A 32 -3.71 -7.33 5.86
N THR A 33 -2.89 -7.81 6.79
CA THR A 33 -3.20 -7.69 8.23
C THR A 33 -3.18 -6.23 8.69
N LYS A 34 -3.92 -5.93 9.77
CA LYS A 34 -4.00 -4.56 10.29
C LYS A 34 -2.65 -4.05 10.75
N GLU A 35 -1.83 -4.91 11.34
CA GLU A 35 -0.51 -4.58 11.86
C GLU A 35 0.42 -4.09 10.74
N VAL A 36 0.38 -4.77 9.59
CA VAL A 36 1.15 -4.38 8.40
C VAL A 36 0.65 -3.04 7.86
N LEU A 37 -0.67 -2.85 7.76
CA LEU A 37 -1.25 -1.57 7.33
C LEU A 37 -0.82 -0.43 8.26
N HIS A 38 -0.96 -0.59 9.57
CA HIS A 38 -0.53 0.40 10.55
C HIS A 38 0.96 0.73 10.42
N LYS A 39 1.82 -0.28 10.29
CA LYS A 39 3.26 -0.09 10.10
C LYS A 39 3.55 0.75 8.85
N VAL A 40 2.93 0.43 7.72
CA VAL A 40 3.13 1.15 6.45
C VAL A 40 2.68 2.60 6.56
N PHE A 41 1.48 2.86 7.11
CA PHE A 41 0.97 4.23 7.23
C PHE A 41 1.69 5.06 8.28
N THR A 42 2.20 4.45 9.36
CA THR A 42 3.08 5.14 10.32
C THR A 42 4.37 5.60 9.66
N LEU A 43 4.99 4.75 8.83
CA LEU A 43 6.19 5.14 8.07
C LEU A 43 5.89 6.23 7.04
N ALA A 44 4.76 6.14 6.33
CA ALA A 44 4.37 7.11 5.31
C ALA A 44 4.17 8.53 5.87
N GLN A 45 3.73 8.65 7.13
CA GLN A 45 3.55 9.95 7.80
C GLN A 45 4.86 10.72 8.02
N LEU A 46 6.02 10.05 7.93
CA LEU A 46 7.32 10.69 8.07
C LEU A 46 7.76 11.46 6.80
N ALA A 47 6.95 11.45 5.75
CA ALA A 47 7.22 12.26 4.57
C ALA A 47 7.28 13.76 4.95
N PRO A 48 8.25 14.53 4.43
CA PRO A 48 8.30 15.96 4.69
C PRO A 48 7.12 16.68 4.03
N SER A 49 6.70 17.80 4.62
CA SER A 49 5.70 18.71 4.05
C SER A 49 6.06 20.16 4.33
N ASN A 50 5.57 21.08 3.49
CA ASN A 50 5.78 22.52 3.68
C ASN A 50 5.31 22.93 5.08
N CYS A 51 6.19 23.59 5.84
CA CYS A 51 5.94 23.99 7.24
C CYS A 51 5.46 22.84 8.14
N ASN A 52 5.75 21.58 7.78
CA ASN A 52 5.29 20.37 8.46
C ASN A 52 3.76 20.29 8.69
N ILE A 53 2.95 20.90 7.81
CA ILE A 53 1.48 20.93 7.98
C ILE A 53 0.81 19.57 7.78
N GLN A 54 1.52 18.61 7.16
CA GLN A 54 1.05 17.24 6.93
C GLN A 54 -0.37 17.19 6.34
N PRO A 55 -0.59 17.78 5.14
CA PRO A 55 -1.93 18.11 4.65
C PRO A 55 -2.73 16.88 4.20
N TRP A 56 -2.10 15.70 4.14
CA TRP A 56 -2.73 14.48 3.65
C TRP A 56 -3.87 14.02 4.55
N LYS A 57 -5.01 13.70 3.93
CA LYS A 57 -6.13 12.99 4.53
C LYS A 57 -6.23 11.63 3.84
N VAL A 58 -5.94 10.57 4.58
CA VAL A 58 -5.91 9.21 4.04
C VAL A 58 -7.11 8.45 4.60
N ALA A 59 -7.97 7.95 3.72
CA ALA A 59 -9.04 7.03 4.05
C ALA A 59 -8.69 5.63 3.52
N VAL A 60 -8.76 4.62 4.38
CA VAL A 60 -8.47 3.24 4.03
C VAL A 60 -9.77 2.44 4.07
N ALA A 61 -10.19 1.91 2.93
CA ALA A 61 -11.36 1.05 2.82
C ALA A 61 -10.93 -0.41 2.65
N SER A 62 -11.53 -1.30 3.44
CA SER A 62 -11.25 -2.75 3.43
C SER A 62 -12.56 -3.54 3.44
N GLY A 63 -12.51 -4.78 2.96
CA GLY A 63 -13.67 -5.68 2.94
C GLY A 63 -14.87 -5.07 2.20
N GLU A 64 -16.04 -5.13 2.84
CA GLU A 64 -17.30 -4.68 2.24
C GLU A 64 -17.29 -3.19 1.84
N SER A 65 -16.69 -2.32 2.66
CA SER A 65 -16.59 -0.89 2.33
C SER A 65 -15.82 -0.62 1.03
N CYS A 66 -14.77 -1.40 0.77
CA CYS A 66 -13.97 -1.30 -0.45
C CYS A 66 -14.75 -1.82 -1.66
N LYS A 67 -15.49 -2.91 -1.48
CA LYS A 67 -16.38 -3.46 -2.50
C LYS A 67 -17.45 -2.45 -2.91
N GLN A 68 -18.17 -1.88 -1.94
CA GLN A 68 -19.19 -0.86 -2.19
C GLN A 68 -18.62 0.38 -2.88
N LEU A 69 -17.41 0.80 -2.50
CA LEU A 69 -16.73 1.92 -3.14
C LEU A 69 -16.45 1.61 -4.61
N ARG A 70 -15.90 0.42 -4.90
CA ARG A 70 -15.62 -0.04 -6.26
C ARG A 70 -16.88 -0.10 -7.12
N ASP A 71 -17.96 -0.69 -6.60
CA ASP A 71 -19.21 -0.86 -7.34
C ASP A 71 -19.79 0.52 -7.71
N LYS A 72 -19.80 1.47 -6.77
CA LYS A 72 -20.22 2.86 -7.05
C LYS A 72 -19.38 3.59 -8.10
N PHE A 73 -18.07 3.32 -8.17
CA PHE A 73 -17.22 3.92 -9.20
C PHE A 73 -17.52 3.36 -10.60
N VAL A 74 -17.94 2.09 -10.69
CA VAL A 74 -18.35 1.48 -11.96
C VAL A 74 -19.71 2.02 -12.40
N ASP A 75 -20.66 2.15 -11.47
CA ASP A 75 -22.01 2.66 -11.75
C ASP A 75 -22.04 4.15 -12.17
N ALA A 76 -21.01 4.92 -11.81
CA ALA A 76 -20.91 6.34 -12.10
C ALA A 76 -20.33 6.67 -13.49
N VAL A 77 -19.93 5.66 -14.26
CA VAL A 77 -19.39 5.77 -15.62
C VAL A 77 -20.46 5.39 -16.64
#